data_AF-A0A949LE35-F1
#
_entry.id   AF-A0A949LE35-F1
#
_cell.length_a   1.000
_cell.length_b   1.000
_cell.length_c   1.000
_cell.angle_alpha   90.00
_cell.angle_beta   90.00
_cell.angle_gamma   90.00
#
_symmetry.space_group_name_H-M   'P 1'
#
loop_
_entity.id
_entity.type
_entity.pdbx_description
1 polymer ?
#
loop_
_entity_poly.entity_id
_entity_poly.type
_entity_poly.pdbx_seq_one_letter_code
_entity_poly.pdbx_strand_id
1 'polypeptide(L)'
;CQKLISAYSLDLNLADCIMSSQNTIFCNYFLANKKFWSSWLILADYLVATSEQQNTELSIKLNAPTNYGDQQLPMKVFVQERLASMCLLAHPKFRCLNYSPFNIGPSTTPFNQFFYEAVISDALKRAFVQTNQASYLDAFASLRKSLIQKLNGGSDAWGKANASSLGAGFIE
;
A
#
# COMPACT_ATOMS: atom_id res chain seq x y z
N CYS A 1 9.75 -1.18 2.14
CA CYS A 1 8.86 -1.88 3.09
C CYS A 1 9.43 -3.22 3.57
N GLN A 2 9.62 -4.26 2.73
CA GLN A 2 10.10 -5.57 3.21
C GLN A 2 11.42 -5.50 3.99
N LYS A 3 12.42 -4.77 3.46
CA LYS A 3 13.71 -4.55 4.15
C LYS A 3 13.56 -3.94 5.56
N LEU A 4 12.56 -3.07 5.77
CA LEU A 4 12.30 -2.45 7.08
C LEU A 4 11.70 -3.48 8.05
N ILE A 5 10.70 -4.24 7.59
CA ILE A 5 10.00 -5.25 8.39
C ILE A 5 10.94 -6.38 8.81
N SER A 6 11.75 -6.88 7.87
CA SER A 6 12.75 -7.91 8.16
C SER A 6 13.81 -7.41 9.14
N ALA A 7 14.21 -6.14 9.06
CA ALA A 7 15.17 -5.56 9.98
C ALA A 7 14.59 -5.31 11.39
N TYR A 8 13.26 -5.18 11.50
CA TYR A 8 12.53 -5.12 12.78
C TYR A 8 12.08 -6.49 13.30
N SER A 9 12.50 -7.60 12.66
CA SER A 9 12.19 -8.98 13.06
C SER A 9 10.69 -9.31 13.14
N LEU A 10 9.86 -8.63 12.35
CA LEU A 10 8.50 -9.10 12.11
C LEU A 10 8.57 -10.29 11.15
N ASP A 11 8.06 -11.44 11.58
CA ASP A 11 7.88 -12.63 10.75
C ASP A 11 6.71 -12.42 9.77
N LEU A 12 6.94 -11.52 8.82
CA LEU A 12 5.93 -11.08 7.87
C LEU A 12 6.55 -10.94 6.48
N ASN A 13 6.12 -11.83 5.60
CA ASN A 13 6.38 -11.71 4.18
C ASN A 13 5.28 -10.85 3.54
N LEU A 14 5.64 -9.62 3.13
CA LEU A 14 4.69 -8.71 2.51
C LEU A 14 4.12 -9.25 1.20
N ALA A 15 4.86 -10.13 0.50
CA ALA A 15 4.36 -10.76 -0.72
C ALA A 15 3.15 -11.66 -0.47
N ASP A 16 3.05 -12.22 0.74
CA ASP A 16 1.97 -13.13 1.14
C ASP A 16 0.82 -12.37 1.85
N CYS A 17 1.01 -11.08 2.10
CA CYS A 17 0.04 -10.24 2.80
C CYS A 17 -1.01 -9.72 1.82
N ILE A 18 -2.19 -10.34 1.83
CA ILE A 18 -3.32 -9.89 1.02
C ILE A 18 -4.06 -8.75 1.73
N MET A 19 -4.03 -7.57 1.11
CA MET A 19 -4.74 -6.38 1.55
C MET A 19 -6.01 -6.16 0.73
N SER A 20 -7.13 -5.95 1.41
CA SER A 20 -8.43 -5.58 0.87
C SER A 20 -8.97 -4.36 1.61
N SER A 21 -10.14 -3.89 1.22
CA SER A 21 -10.90 -2.83 1.86
C SER A 21 -11.03 -3.05 3.37
N GLN A 22 -11.05 -4.30 3.86
CA GLN A 22 -11.28 -4.67 5.26
C GLN A 22 -10.06 -4.52 6.18
N ASN A 23 -8.84 -4.57 5.64
CA ASN A 23 -7.60 -4.58 6.42
C ASN A 23 -6.57 -3.56 5.90
N THR A 24 -7.04 -2.56 5.17
CA THR A 24 -6.22 -1.44 4.66
C THR A 24 -6.62 -0.15 5.35
N ILE A 25 -5.63 0.60 5.83
CA ILE A 25 -5.78 1.99 6.25
C ILE A 25 -5.14 2.86 5.16
N PHE A 26 -5.90 3.80 4.63
CA PHE A 26 -5.43 4.74 3.61
C PHE A 26 -4.93 6.04 4.26
N CYS A 27 -3.78 6.53 3.77
CA CYS A 27 -3.03 7.65 4.33
C CYS A 27 -2.70 7.42 5.82
N ASN A 28 -3.21 8.29 6.70
CA ASN A 28 -2.88 8.34 8.12
C ASN A 28 -4.12 8.57 9.00
N TYR A 29 -5.32 8.38 8.46
CA TYR A 29 -6.56 8.68 9.16
C TYR A 29 -7.11 7.43 9.83
N PHE A 30 -6.76 7.23 11.10
CA PHE A 30 -7.31 6.15 11.91
C PHE A 30 -7.42 6.55 13.38
N LEU A 31 -8.39 5.95 14.07
CA LEU A 31 -8.50 5.97 15.51
C LEU A 31 -8.21 4.57 16.02
N ALA A 32 -7.46 4.48 17.11
CA ALA A 32 -7.08 3.19 17.68
C ALA A 32 -7.05 3.21 19.20
N ASN A 33 -7.11 2.02 19.80
CA ASN A 33 -6.93 1.85 21.24
C ASN A 33 -5.45 1.93 21.63
N LYS A 34 -5.18 2.03 22.94
CA LYS A 34 -3.81 2.11 23.48
C LYS A 34 -2.87 1.00 22.98
N LYS A 35 -3.36 -0.25 22.92
CA LYS A 35 -2.52 -1.40 22.52
C LYS A 35 -2.03 -1.26 21.09
N PHE A 36 -2.93 -0.85 20.18
CA PHE A 36 -2.57 -0.60 18.79
C PHE A 36 -1.59 0.57 18.66
N TRP A 37 -1.85 1.69 19.35
CA TRP A 37 -0.95 2.85 19.34
C TRP A 37 0.45 2.51 19.82
N SER A 38 0.58 1.66 20.85
CA SER A 38 1.88 1.19 21.32
C SER A 38 2.61 0.39 20.23
N SER A 39 1.96 -0.56 19.57
CA SER A 39 2.59 -1.32 18.47
C SER A 39 2.98 -0.44 17.28
N TRP A 40 2.12 0.52 16.92
CA TRP A 40 2.40 1.47 15.84
C TRP A 40 3.57 2.40 16.17
N LEU A 41 3.63 2.91 17.41
CA LEU A 41 4.69 3.84 17.83
C LEU A 41 6.07 3.18 17.76
N ILE A 42 6.17 1.91 18.17
CA ILE A 42 7.45 1.20 18.10
C ILE A 42 7.93 1.07 16.64
N LEU A 43 7.02 0.79 15.70
CA LEU A 43 7.35 0.77 14.27
C LEU A 43 7.71 2.15 13.72
N ALA A 44 7.04 3.20 14.20
CA ALA A 44 7.33 4.58 13.82
C ALA A 44 8.72 5.01 14.31
N ASP A 45 9.05 4.74 15.57
CA ASP A 45 10.37 5.00 16.16
C ASP A 45 11.46 4.27 15.38
N TYR A 46 11.21 3.01 15.01
CA TYR A 46 12.14 2.24 14.20
C TYR A 46 12.34 2.84 12.80
N LEU A 47 11.27 3.28 12.14
CA LEU A 47 11.36 3.97 10.85
C LEU A 47 12.20 5.25 10.94
N VAL A 48 11.97 6.06 11.98
CA VAL A 48 12.72 7.30 12.22
C VAL A 48 14.19 6.99 12.44
N ALA A 49 14.50 6.12 13.41
CA ALA A 49 15.87 5.73 13.75
C ALA A 49 16.62 5.16 12.53
N THR A 50 15.98 4.28 11.76
CA THR A 50 16.56 3.71 10.54
C THR A 50 16.81 4.79 9.48
N SER A 51 15.91 5.77 9.35
CA SER A 51 16.08 6.86 8.39
C SER A 51 17.21 7.83 8.78
N GLU A 52 17.49 7.99 10.08
CA GLU A 52 18.50 8.93 10.60
C GLU A 52 19.91 8.34 10.67
N GLN A 53 20.08 7.02 10.50
CA GLN A 53 21.37 6.36 10.54
C GLN A 53 22.35 6.73 9.39
N GLN A 54 21.94 7.62 8.47
CA GLN A 54 22.68 8.30 7.38
C GLN A 54 23.58 7.48 6.43
N ASN A 55 23.96 6.24 6.76
CA ASN A 55 25.01 5.46 6.10
C ASN A 55 24.62 4.01 5.80
N THR A 56 23.34 3.63 5.93
CA THR A 56 22.88 2.29 5.54
C THR A 56 22.18 2.34 4.17
N GLU A 57 22.22 1.23 3.43
CA GLU A 57 21.49 1.12 2.16
C GLU A 57 19.99 1.43 2.35
N LEU A 58 19.43 1.03 3.50
CA LEU A 58 18.04 1.27 3.85
C LEU A 58 17.78 2.75 4.18
N SER A 59 18.65 3.42 4.95
CA SER A 59 18.51 4.84 5.27
C SER A 59 18.55 5.71 3.99
N ILE A 60 19.43 5.39 3.05
CA ILE A 60 19.51 6.07 1.75
C ILE A 60 18.20 5.91 1.00
N LYS A 61 17.66 4.69 0.90
CA LYS A 61 16.39 4.42 0.22
C LYS A 61 15.19 5.09 0.87
N LEU A 62 15.17 5.19 2.21
CA LEU A 62 14.09 5.84 2.96
C LEU A 62 14.10 7.37 2.78
N ASN A 63 15.27 7.97 2.60
CA ASN A 63 15.39 9.42 2.40
C ASN A 63 15.40 9.85 0.93
N ALA A 64 15.50 8.90 -0.01
CA ALA A 64 15.46 9.19 -1.44
C ALA A 64 14.14 9.90 -1.82
N PRO A 65 14.20 10.90 -2.72
CA PRO A 65 13.01 11.61 -3.18
C PRO A 65 12.12 10.68 -4.00
N THR A 66 10.81 10.88 -3.89
CA THR A 66 9.79 10.22 -4.70
C THR A 66 8.67 11.18 -5.05
N ASN A 67 8.03 10.94 -6.20
CA ASN A 67 7.06 11.84 -6.79
C ASN A 67 5.75 11.82 -5.99
N TYR A 68 5.23 13.01 -5.70
CA TYR A 68 3.94 13.23 -5.06
C TYR A 68 3.20 14.39 -5.77
N GLY A 69 2.40 14.06 -6.77
CA GLY A 69 1.88 15.09 -7.68
C GLY A 69 3.05 15.87 -8.29
N ASP A 70 3.03 17.20 -8.13
CA ASP A 70 4.08 18.10 -8.61
C ASP A 70 5.25 18.28 -7.63
N GLN A 71 5.21 17.61 -6.46
CA GLN A 71 6.20 17.73 -5.41
C GLN A 71 7.08 16.47 -5.30
N GLN A 72 8.25 16.63 -4.66
CA GLN A 72 9.13 15.53 -4.27
C GLN A 72 9.14 15.40 -2.76
N LEU A 73 8.79 14.22 -2.26
CA LEU A 73 8.82 13.90 -0.83
C LEU A 73 9.73 12.70 -0.57
N PRO A 74 10.37 12.59 0.60
CA PRO A 74 11.15 11.41 0.94
C PRO A 74 10.29 10.14 1.05
N MET A 75 10.81 9.00 0.57
CA MET A 75 10.13 7.70 0.60
C MET A 75 9.59 7.29 1.98
N LYS A 76 10.26 7.70 3.07
CA LYS A 76 9.84 7.41 4.45
C LYS A 76 8.43 7.92 4.79
N VAL A 77 7.96 8.99 4.15
CA VAL A 77 6.59 9.49 4.33
C VAL A 77 5.57 8.43 3.88
N PHE A 78 5.76 7.83 2.70
CA PHE A 78 4.88 6.78 2.18
C PHE A 78 5.01 5.45 2.91
N VAL A 79 6.17 5.19 3.52
CA VAL A 79 6.35 4.04 4.42
C VAL A 79 5.59 4.26 5.73
N GLN A 80 5.61 5.49 6.26
CA GLN A 80 4.88 5.89 7.47
C GLN A 80 3.36 5.69 7.31
N GLU A 81 2.79 6.04 6.16
CA GLU A 81 1.39 5.78 5.81
C GLU A 81 1.02 4.29 5.85
N ARG A 82 1.96 3.39 5.55
CA ARG A 82 1.72 1.93 5.56
C ARG A 82 1.89 1.27 6.93
N LEU A 83 2.47 1.95 7.92
CA LEU A 83 2.77 1.33 9.22
C LEU A 83 1.52 0.84 9.94
N ALA A 84 0.40 1.55 9.84
CA ALA A 84 -0.85 1.14 10.46
C ALA A 84 -1.38 -0.17 9.86
N SER A 85 -1.34 -0.30 8.53
CA SER A 85 -1.69 -1.54 7.83
C SER A 85 -0.73 -2.69 8.18
N MET A 86 0.57 -2.41 8.29
CA MET A 86 1.56 -3.40 8.75
C MET A 86 1.28 -3.88 10.18
N CYS A 87 0.87 -2.99 11.08
CA CYS A 87 0.47 -3.36 12.45
C CYS A 87 -0.69 -4.35 12.45
N LEU A 88 -1.71 -4.10 11.62
CA LEU A 88 -2.88 -4.96 11.47
C LEU A 88 -2.49 -6.36 10.95
N LEU A 89 -1.62 -6.41 9.94
CA LEU A 89 -1.16 -7.67 9.35
C LEU A 89 -0.26 -8.46 10.31
N ALA A 90 0.62 -7.79 11.04
CA ALA A 90 1.54 -8.41 12.00
C ALA A 90 0.85 -8.94 13.26
N HIS A 91 -0.34 -8.42 13.60
CA HIS A 91 -1.06 -8.77 14.82
C HIS A 91 -2.49 -9.23 14.50
N PRO A 92 -2.72 -10.53 14.25
CA PRO A 92 -4.05 -11.07 13.90
C PRO A 92 -5.15 -10.81 14.94
N LYS A 93 -4.76 -10.45 16.18
CA LYS A 93 -5.69 -10.10 17.26
C LYS A 93 -6.26 -8.68 17.12
N PHE A 94 -5.61 -7.80 16.35
CA PHE A 94 -6.14 -6.48 16.05
C PHE A 94 -7.25 -6.59 15.01
N ARG A 95 -8.36 -5.92 15.30
CA ARG A 95 -9.51 -5.82 14.39
C ARG A 95 -9.70 -4.37 14.02
N CYS A 96 -9.98 -4.14 12.74
CA CYS A 96 -10.28 -2.83 12.20
C CYS A 96 -11.78 -2.76 11.89
N LEU A 97 -12.40 -1.62 12.20
CA LEU A 97 -13.68 -1.24 11.61
C LEU A 97 -13.35 -0.22 10.52
N ASN A 98 -13.63 -0.58 9.27
CA ASN A 98 -13.32 0.23 8.10
C ASN A 98 -14.60 0.84 7.53
N TYR A 99 -14.51 2.11 7.12
CA TYR A 99 -15.52 2.67 6.22
C TYR A 99 -15.20 2.20 4.80
N SER A 100 -16.24 1.82 4.04
CA SER A 100 -16.03 1.30 2.68
C SER A 100 -15.31 2.35 1.81
N PRO A 101 -14.14 2.03 1.21
CA PRO A 101 -13.45 2.94 0.30
C PRO A 101 -14.25 3.21 -0.98
N PHE A 102 -15.29 2.42 -1.26
CA PHE A 102 -16.19 2.61 -2.39
C PHE A 102 -17.30 3.62 -2.11
N ASN A 103 -17.46 4.05 -0.85
CA ASN A 103 -18.42 5.08 -0.44
C ASN A 103 -17.77 6.46 -0.24
N ILE A 104 -16.47 6.57 -0.54
CA ILE A 104 -15.71 7.83 -0.55
C ILE A 104 -15.35 8.18 -1.99
N GLY A 105 -15.07 9.46 -2.25
CA GLY A 105 -14.67 9.92 -3.59
C GLY A 105 -13.44 9.18 -4.10
N PRO A 106 -13.33 8.95 -5.43
CA PRO A 106 -12.24 8.19 -5.99
C PRO A 106 -10.90 8.93 -5.86
N SER A 107 -9.80 8.18 -5.94
CA SER A 107 -8.46 8.76 -5.87
C SER A 107 -8.18 9.71 -7.04
N THR A 108 -7.13 10.52 -6.93
CA THR A 108 -6.68 11.42 -8.02
C THR A 108 -5.82 10.69 -9.06
N THR A 109 -5.66 9.37 -8.96
CA THR A 109 -4.81 8.61 -9.88
C THR A 109 -5.58 8.27 -11.16
N PRO A 110 -4.88 7.99 -12.28
CA PRO A 110 -5.53 7.53 -13.52
C PRO A 110 -6.34 6.24 -13.34
N PHE A 111 -6.14 5.48 -12.25
CA PHE A 111 -6.95 4.30 -11.95
C PHE A 111 -8.38 4.63 -11.51
N ASN A 112 -8.67 5.89 -11.17
CA ASN A 112 -10.00 6.33 -10.76
C ASN A 112 -11.10 6.09 -11.81
N GLN A 113 -10.72 5.97 -13.08
CA GLN A 113 -11.64 5.64 -14.18
C GLN A 113 -12.11 4.17 -14.17
N PHE A 114 -11.49 3.30 -13.36
CA PHE A 114 -11.80 1.87 -13.26
C PHE A 114 -12.47 1.51 -11.93
N PHE A 115 -13.48 2.29 -11.53
CA PHE A 115 -14.18 2.08 -10.26
C PHE A 115 -14.79 0.69 -10.13
N TYR A 116 -15.46 0.20 -11.18
CA TYR A 116 -16.06 -1.14 -11.17
C TYR A 116 -15.00 -2.23 -11.03
N GLU A 117 -13.88 -2.11 -11.73
CA GLU A 117 -12.78 -3.06 -11.61
C GLU A 117 -12.08 -2.99 -10.24
N ALA A 118 -12.07 -1.83 -9.58
CA ALA A 118 -11.59 -1.72 -8.20
C ALA A 118 -12.51 -2.49 -7.23
N VAL A 119 -13.83 -2.39 -7.39
CA VAL A 119 -14.80 -3.19 -6.61
C VAL A 119 -14.59 -4.69 -6.83
N ILE A 120 -14.41 -5.12 -8.09
CA ILE A 120 -14.15 -6.53 -8.42
C ILE A 120 -12.82 -6.99 -7.82
N SER A 121 -11.77 -6.18 -7.92
CA SER A 121 -10.45 -6.48 -7.36
C SER A 121 -10.52 -6.73 -5.86
N ASP A 122 -11.24 -5.87 -5.13
CA ASP A 122 -11.46 -6.04 -3.69
C ASP A 122 -12.23 -7.33 -3.37
N ALA A 123 -13.31 -7.60 -4.10
CA ALA A 123 -14.10 -8.82 -3.93
C ALA A 123 -13.25 -10.09 -4.15
N LEU A 124 -12.39 -10.11 -5.17
CA LEU A 124 -11.48 -11.22 -5.45
C LEU A 124 -10.47 -11.44 -4.32
N LYS A 125 -9.83 -10.36 -3.83
CA LYS A 125 -8.89 -10.44 -2.70
C LYS A 125 -9.57 -10.96 -1.43
N ARG A 126 -10.78 -10.48 -1.14
CA ARG A 126 -11.58 -10.96 0.00
C ARG A 126 -11.99 -12.43 -0.13
N ALA A 127 -12.42 -12.84 -1.32
CA ALA A 127 -12.77 -14.23 -1.59
C ALA A 127 -11.56 -15.17 -1.42
N PHE A 128 -10.37 -14.75 -1.86
CA PHE A 128 -9.14 -15.49 -1.59
C PHE A 128 -8.88 -15.62 -0.09
N VAL A 129 -8.92 -14.52 0.68
CA VAL A 129 -8.69 -14.56 2.14
C VAL A 129 -9.67 -15.49 2.86
N GLN A 130 -10.92 -15.58 2.38
CA GLN A 130 -11.95 -16.43 2.98
C GLN A 130 -11.84 -17.91 2.59
N THR A 131 -11.40 -18.21 1.37
CA THR A 131 -11.50 -19.57 0.80
C THR A 131 -10.15 -20.24 0.56
N ASN A 132 -9.06 -19.46 0.53
CA ASN A 132 -7.72 -19.86 0.13
C ASN A 132 -7.63 -20.50 -1.28
N GLN A 133 -8.59 -20.20 -2.17
CA GLN A 133 -8.60 -20.72 -3.53
C GLN A 133 -7.79 -19.82 -4.46
N ALA A 134 -6.70 -20.37 -5.04
CA ALA A 134 -5.78 -19.63 -5.91
C ALA A 134 -6.45 -19.00 -7.15
N SER A 135 -7.56 -19.56 -7.63
CA SER A 135 -8.33 -19.04 -8.76
C SER A 135 -8.76 -17.58 -8.59
N TYR A 136 -9.01 -17.13 -7.36
CA TYR A 136 -9.32 -15.72 -7.08
C TYR A 136 -8.11 -14.79 -7.25
N LEU A 137 -6.91 -15.25 -6.87
CA LEU A 137 -5.68 -14.48 -7.11
C LEU A 137 -5.30 -14.46 -8.58
N ASP A 138 -5.50 -15.58 -9.29
CA ASP A 138 -5.27 -15.64 -10.73
C ASP A 138 -6.19 -14.65 -11.47
N ALA A 139 -7.48 -14.65 -11.12
CA ALA A 139 -8.45 -13.69 -11.66
C ALA A 139 -8.07 -12.24 -11.35
N PHE A 140 -7.63 -11.96 -10.11
CA PHE A 140 -7.14 -10.62 -9.73
C PHE A 140 -5.91 -10.22 -10.55
N ALA A 141 -4.93 -11.12 -10.72
CA ALA A 141 -3.72 -10.87 -11.49
C ALA A 141 -4.05 -10.58 -12.97
N SER A 142 -4.97 -11.34 -13.57
CA SER A 142 -5.46 -11.10 -14.93
C SER A 142 -6.16 -9.74 -15.07
N LEU A 143 -7.03 -9.39 -14.12
CA LEU A 143 -7.72 -8.10 -14.10
C LEU A 143 -6.72 -6.94 -14.00
N ARG A 144 -5.80 -7.00 -13.03
CA ARG A 144 -4.74 -6.00 -12.85
C ARG A 144 -3.90 -5.81 -14.12
N LYS A 145 -3.50 -6.90 -14.77
CA LYS A 145 -2.75 -6.85 -16.03
C LYS A 145 -3.55 -6.14 -17.13
N SER A 146 -4.84 -6.43 -17.26
CA SER A 146 -5.72 -5.78 -18.23
C SER A 146 -5.84 -4.27 -17.97
N LEU A 147 -6.02 -3.85 -16.72
CA LEU A 147 -6.11 -2.43 -16.36
C LEU A 147 -4.83 -1.66 -16.69
N ILE A 148 -3.67 -2.24 -16.37
CA ILE A 148 -2.36 -1.64 -16.69
C ILE A 148 -2.20 -1.51 -18.21
N GLN A 149 -2.61 -2.52 -18.99
CA GLN A 149 -2.58 -2.45 -20.45
C GLN A 149 -3.51 -1.37 -20.99
N LYS A 150 -4.73 -1.22 -20.45
CA LYS A 150 -5.66 -0.14 -20.85
C LYS A 150 -5.08 1.24 -20.57
N LEU A 151 -4.43 1.43 -19.42
CA LEU A 151 -3.76 2.69 -19.09
C LEU A 151 -2.61 3.01 -20.04
N ASN A 152 -1.79 2.01 -20.36
CA ASN A 152 -0.66 2.19 -21.26
C ASN A 152 -1.10 2.33 -22.73
N GLY A 153 -2.24 1.76 -23.13
CA GLY A 153 -2.78 1.83 -24.48
C GLY A 153 -3.61 3.08 -24.77
N GLY A 154 -4.06 3.81 -23.74
CA GLY A 154 -4.78 5.09 -23.87
C GLY A 154 -3.86 6.33 -23.98
N SER A 155 -2.55 6.14 -24.13
CA SER A 155 -1.54 7.18 -23.93
C SER A 155 -1.22 8.06 -25.15
N ASP A 156 -2.16 8.24 -26.08
CA ASP A 156 -1.94 9.16 -27.23
C ASP A 156 -2.23 10.63 -26.92
N ALA A 157 -2.79 10.95 -25.75
CA ALA A 157 -3.05 12.36 -25.36
C ALA A 157 -2.41 12.83 -24.04
N TRP A 158 -1.83 11.93 -23.22
CA TRP A 158 -1.27 12.30 -21.90
C TRP A 158 0.02 11.55 -21.51
N GLY A 159 0.54 10.70 -22.40
CA GLY A 159 1.64 9.76 -22.09
C GLY A 159 3.05 10.35 -21.97
N LYS A 160 3.28 11.60 -22.39
CA LYS A 160 4.65 12.18 -22.42
C LYS A 160 5.04 12.99 -21.20
N ALA A 161 4.11 13.38 -20.34
CA ALA A 161 4.41 14.22 -19.17
C ALA A 161 4.62 13.43 -17.86
N ASN A 162 4.04 12.21 -17.74
CA ASN A 162 3.93 11.53 -16.45
C ASN A 162 4.46 10.08 -16.43
N ALA A 163 5.17 9.63 -17.47
CA ALA A 163 5.78 8.30 -17.47
C ALA A 163 6.84 8.10 -16.36
N SER A 164 7.33 9.18 -15.75
CA SER A 164 8.27 9.16 -14.61
C SER A 164 7.59 9.11 -13.24
N SER A 165 6.28 9.36 -13.12
CA SER A 165 5.53 9.28 -11.85
C SER A 165 4.98 7.90 -11.51
N LEU A 166 5.05 6.96 -12.46
CA LEU A 166 4.71 5.55 -12.28
C LEU A 166 5.79 4.73 -11.54
N GLY A 167 6.93 5.34 -11.21
CA GLY A 167 8.06 4.68 -10.53
C GLY A 167 7.94 4.53 -9.02
N ALA A 168 6.97 5.20 -8.38
CA ALA A 168 6.63 4.93 -6.98
C ALA A 168 5.60 3.79 -6.99
N GLY A 169 6.07 2.57 -6.74
CA GLY A 169 5.22 1.39 -6.57
C GLY A 169 4.16 1.60 -5.48
N PHE A 170 3.03 2.18 -5.86
CA PHE A 170 1.74 1.94 -5.22
C PHE A 170 1.32 0.52 -5.59
N ILE A 171 1.98 -0.43 -4.92
CA ILE A 171 1.55 -1.83 -4.91
C ILE A 171 0.28 -1.85 -4.07
N GLU A 172 -0.85 -1.89 -4.76
CA GLU A 172 -2.05 -2.64 -4.36
C GLU A 172 -1.82 -4.15 -4.45
#